data_AF-A0A951UW30-F1
#
_entry.id   AF-A0A951UW30-F1
#
_cell.length_a   1.000
_cell.length_b   1.000
_cell.length_c   1.000
_cell.angle_alpha   90.00
_cell.angle_beta   90.00
_cell.angle_gamma   90.00
#
_symmetry.space_group_name_H-M   'P 1'
#
loop_
_entity.id
_entity.type
_entity.pdbx_description
1 polymer ?
#
loop_
_entity_poly.entity_id
_entity_poly.type
_entity_poly.pdbx_seq_one_letter_code
_entity_poly.pdbx_strand_id
1 'polypeptide(L)'
;MASKQETKSKQENSSKKEDVADNQELNSLIEALSGDLTAIDSDAAVDLIDEWHGSLGKAKESDVKEIATHLKHLKQLLKGGKATGHDIGETLIQIGEETSHLASNADKEVKNPLQKLGKQLSKIGVSLSKADDREQIEHINSVVETLEGDLIEIEPEAALSAIDTWHSLLQKSDDENIKEIANGLKELKQLLKRKTAKSQDFAEVLTKLGEQTQQSADEATRGFKRPIQKLGKLLSKAGKSLE
;
A
#
# COMPACT_ATOMS: atom_id res chain seq x y z
N MET A 1 6.81 -24.47 66.13
CA MET A 1 6.90 -24.74 64.68
C MET A 1 5.78 -23.96 63.99
N ALA A 2 6.08 -22.78 63.44
CA ALA A 2 5.19 -22.05 62.55
C ALA A 2 6.07 -21.09 61.73
N SER A 3 6.25 -21.40 60.43
CA SER A 3 6.68 -20.50 59.35
C SER A 3 6.99 -21.35 58.13
N LYS A 4 5.96 -21.68 57.34
CA LYS A 4 6.13 -22.23 55.98
C LYS A 4 4.95 -22.00 55.03
N GLN A 5 4.12 -20.98 55.30
CA GLN A 5 2.93 -20.69 54.48
C GLN A 5 2.90 -19.33 53.76
N GLU A 6 3.91 -18.47 53.89
CA GLU A 6 3.87 -17.12 53.28
C GLU A 6 4.51 -17.00 51.88
N THR A 7 5.17 -18.03 51.35
CA THR A 7 5.86 -17.90 50.04
C THR A 7 5.06 -18.35 48.83
N LYS A 8 3.94 -19.06 48.98
CA LYS A 8 3.16 -19.56 47.83
C LYS A 8 2.16 -18.53 47.26
N SER A 9 1.66 -17.61 48.09
CA SER A 9 0.66 -16.61 47.68
C SER A 9 1.23 -15.40 46.94
N LYS A 10 2.56 -15.21 46.94
CA LYS A 10 3.20 -14.05 46.30
C LYS A 10 3.51 -14.27 44.82
N GLN A 11 3.67 -15.53 44.39
CA GLN A 11 4.07 -15.91 43.03
C GLN A 11 2.87 -16.10 42.08
N GLU A 12 1.72 -16.56 42.58
CA GLU A 12 0.45 -16.62 41.82
C GLU A 12 -0.18 -15.24 41.60
N ASN A 13 0.09 -14.29 42.50
CA ASN A 13 -0.49 -12.94 42.45
C ASN A 13 0.33 -11.97 41.59
N SER A 14 1.60 -12.29 41.30
CA SER A 14 2.44 -11.55 40.34
C SER A 14 2.12 -11.92 38.90
N SER A 15 1.98 -13.22 38.58
CA SER A 15 1.65 -13.67 37.22
C SER A 15 0.27 -13.17 36.77
N LYS A 16 -0.75 -13.26 37.63
CA LYS A 16 -2.08 -12.68 37.36
C LYS A 16 -2.10 -11.17 37.15
N LYS A 17 -1.13 -10.42 37.72
CA LYS A 17 -1.04 -8.97 37.52
C LYS A 17 -0.38 -8.61 36.20
N GLU A 18 0.61 -9.40 35.76
CA GLU A 18 1.25 -9.25 34.45
C GLU A 18 0.29 -9.64 33.33
N ASP A 19 -0.43 -10.76 33.45
CA ASP A 19 -1.44 -11.20 32.46
C ASP A 19 -2.57 -10.17 32.28
N VAL A 20 -2.99 -9.50 33.36
CA VAL A 20 -4.02 -8.45 33.30
C VAL A 20 -3.49 -7.16 32.65
N ALA A 21 -2.24 -6.79 32.93
CA ALA A 21 -1.62 -5.60 32.34
C ALA A 21 -1.40 -5.76 30.82
N ASP A 22 -0.85 -6.92 30.40
CA ASP A 22 -0.63 -7.22 28.98
C ASP A 22 -1.97 -7.31 28.20
N ASN A 23 -3.05 -7.75 28.86
CA ASN A 23 -4.40 -7.75 28.26
C ASN A 23 -5.04 -6.34 28.21
N GLN A 24 -4.77 -5.47 29.18
CA GLN A 24 -5.23 -4.07 29.11
C GLN A 24 -4.57 -3.31 27.97
N GLU A 25 -3.25 -3.44 27.79
CA GLU A 25 -2.50 -2.83 26.68
C GLU A 25 -3.05 -3.31 25.32
N LEU A 26 -3.30 -4.61 25.17
CA LEU A 26 -3.88 -5.17 23.95
C LEU A 26 -5.30 -4.65 23.66
N ASN A 27 -6.13 -4.49 24.69
CA ASN A 27 -7.48 -3.93 24.52
C ASN A 27 -7.44 -2.44 24.17
N SER A 28 -6.53 -1.66 24.75
CA SER A 28 -6.31 -0.25 24.38
C SER A 28 -5.87 -0.11 22.93
N LEU A 29 -4.96 -0.98 22.46
CA LEU A 29 -4.55 -1.03 21.06
C LEU A 29 -5.73 -1.37 20.13
N ILE A 30 -6.54 -2.36 20.50
CA ILE A 30 -7.76 -2.72 19.78
C ILE A 30 -8.72 -1.54 19.70
N GLU A 31 -8.92 -0.78 20.78
CA GLU A 31 -9.79 0.40 20.79
C GLU A 31 -9.25 1.52 19.89
N ALA A 32 -7.95 1.81 19.95
CA ALA A 32 -7.30 2.77 19.06
C ALA A 32 -7.47 2.38 17.58
N LEU A 33 -7.32 1.10 17.27
CA LEU A 33 -7.48 0.54 15.92
C LEU A 33 -8.94 0.29 15.51
N SER A 34 -9.90 0.46 16.42
CA SER A 34 -11.33 0.38 16.12
C SER A 34 -11.90 1.67 15.54
N GLY A 35 -11.17 2.78 15.65
CA GLY A 35 -11.52 4.08 15.07
C GLY A 35 -11.27 4.15 13.56
N ASP A 36 -11.51 5.33 12.98
CA ASP A 36 -11.09 5.61 11.61
C ASP A 36 -9.57 5.87 11.59
N LEU A 37 -8.81 4.87 11.15
CA LEU A 37 -7.36 4.96 11.10
C LEU A 37 -6.84 5.91 10.02
N THR A 38 -7.68 6.32 9.07
CA THR A 38 -7.30 7.36 8.10
C THR A 38 -7.29 8.75 8.74
N ALA A 39 -7.87 8.90 9.94
CA ALA A 39 -7.85 10.13 10.72
C ALA A 39 -6.72 10.18 11.76
N ILE A 40 -5.96 9.09 11.92
CA ILE A 40 -4.78 9.07 12.80
C ILE A 40 -3.60 9.71 12.05
N ASP A 41 -2.98 10.70 12.67
CA ASP A 41 -1.77 11.30 12.12
C ASP A 41 -0.57 10.35 12.18
N SER A 42 0.45 10.62 11.37
CA SER A 42 1.60 9.72 11.24
C SER A 42 2.36 9.53 12.55
N ASP A 43 2.44 10.55 13.40
CA ASP A 43 3.17 10.47 14.67
C ASP A 43 2.40 9.60 15.67
N ALA A 44 1.09 9.80 15.80
CA ALA A 44 0.23 8.94 16.62
C ALA A 44 0.23 7.48 16.16
N ALA A 45 0.24 7.23 14.85
CA ALA A 45 0.35 5.87 14.31
C ALA A 45 1.71 5.22 14.63
N VAL A 46 2.80 5.99 14.55
CA VAL A 46 4.15 5.53 14.93
C VAL A 46 4.22 5.18 16.42
N ASP A 47 3.62 5.99 17.28
CA ASP A 47 3.61 5.75 18.73
C ASP A 47 2.85 4.45 19.07
N LEU A 48 1.70 4.21 18.44
CA LEU A 48 0.94 2.95 18.58
C LEU A 48 1.74 1.72 18.12
N ILE A 49 2.51 1.86 17.04
CA ILE A 49 3.40 0.79 16.56
C ILE A 49 4.52 0.52 17.55
N ASP A 50 5.11 1.55 18.14
CA ASP A 50 6.17 1.41 19.14
C ASP A 50 5.66 0.77 20.43
N GLU A 51 4.46 1.14 20.88
CA GLU A 51 3.78 0.52 22.02
C GLU A 51 3.55 -0.98 21.77
N TRP A 52 3.00 -1.34 20.61
CA TRP A 52 2.75 -2.74 20.29
C TRP A 52 4.04 -3.54 20.09
N HIS A 53 5.02 -2.99 19.38
CA HIS A 53 6.32 -3.64 19.24
C HIS A 53 7.00 -3.85 20.62
N GLY A 54 6.80 -2.92 21.55
CA GLY A 54 7.27 -3.03 22.93
C GLY A 54 6.63 -4.19 23.70
N SER A 55 5.32 -4.38 23.59
CA SER A 55 4.61 -5.47 24.27
C SER A 55 4.97 -6.85 23.69
N LEU A 56 5.25 -6.93 22.39
CA LEU A 56 5.73 -8.15 21.72
C LEU A 56 7.16 -8.54 22.11
N GLY A 57 8.02 -7.58 22.46
CA GLY A 57 9.45 -7.79 22.73
C GLY A 57 9.78 -8.70 23.92
N LYS A 58 8.78 -9.08 24.73
CA LYS A 58 8.92 -10.03 25.84
C LYS A 58 8.86 -11.50 25.39
N ALA A 59 8.29 -11.79 24.21
CA ALA A 59 8.08 -13.14 23.73
C ALA A 59 9.28 -13.68 22.92
N LYS A 60 9.59 -14.98 23.07
CA LYS A 60 10.71 -15.65 22.39
C LYS A 60 10.30 -16.44 21.14
N GLU A 61 9.02 -16.46 20.83
CA GLU A 61 8.41 -17.25 19.76
C GLU A 61 8.77 -16.69 18.37
N SER A 62 8.89 -17.56 17.36
CA SER A 62 9.19 -17.14 15.98
C SER A 62 8.12 -16.22 15.41
N ASP A 63 6.86 -16.59 15.63
CA ASP A 63 5.70 -15.88 15.10
C ASP A 63 5.63 -14.44 15.61
N VAL A 64 6.08 -14.20 16.85
CA VAL A 64 6.17 -12.84 17.42
C VAL A 64 7.29 -12.01 16.79
N LYS A 65 8.38 -12.65 16.34
CA LYS A 65 9.48 -11.94 15.64
C LYS A 65 9.10 -11.49 14.24
N GLU A 66 8.26 -12.26 13.55
CA GLU A 66 7.73 -11.90 12.22
C GLU A 66 6.86 -10.65 12.34
N ILE A 67 5.89 -10.66 13.27
CA ILE A 67 5.04 -9.49 13.57
C ILE A 67 5.89 -8.27 13.92
N ALA A 68 6.90 -8.41 14.79
CA ALA A 68 7.79 -7.32 15.17
C ALA A 68 8.59 -6.76 13.97
N THR A 69 9.01 -7.63 13.04
CA THR A 69 9.71 -7.23 11.82
C THR A 69 8.81 -6.41 10.91
N HIS A 70 7.58 -6.87 10.68
CA HIS A 70 6.61 -6.14 9.87
C HIS A 70 6.16 -4.83 10.53
N LEU A 71 6.06 -4.77 11.86
CA LEU A 71 5.81 -3.51 12.58
C LEU A 71 6.93 -2.50 12.38
N LYS A 72 8.19 -2.95 12.43
CA LYS A 72 9.34 -2.08 12.14
C LYS A 72 9.30 -1.59 10.69
N HIS A 73 8.89 -2.44 9.75
CA HIS A 73 8.71 -2.04 8.35
C HIS A 73 7.60 -1.01 8.19
N LEU A 74 6.43 -1.24 8.79
CA LEU A 74 5.30 -0.30 8.79
C LEU A 74 5.70 1.08 9.33
N LYS A 75 6.45 1.11 10.44
CA LYS A 75 7.00 2.35 11.01
C LYS A 75 7.92 3.08 10.02
N GLN A 76 8.75 2.35 9.27
CA GLN A 76 9.63 2.94 8.26
C GLN A 76 8.83 3.53 7.09
N LEU A 77 7.78 2.85 6.64
CA LEU A 77 6.88 3.34 5.59
C LEU A 77 6.23 4.67 6.00
N LEU A 78 5.70 4.74 7.23
CA LEU A 78 5.07 5.94 7.78
C LEU A 78 6.07 7.11 7.89
N LYS A 79 7.26 6.87 8.47
CA LYS A 79 8.30 7.92 8.61
C LYS A 79 8.92 8.36 7.28
N GLY A 80 8.91 7.48 6.28
CA GLY A 80 9.49 7.75 4.98
C GLY A 80 8.69 8.76 4.15
N GLY A 81 7.39 8.92 4.44
CA GLY A 81 6.49 9.85 3.75
C GLY A 81 6.30 9.59 2.25
N LYS A 82 6.80 8.46 1.74
CA LYS A 82 6.77 8.07 0.32
C LYS A 82 5.96 6.81 0.05
N ALA A 83 5.55 6.12 1.11
CA ALA A 83 4.73 4.93 1.02
C ALA A 83 3.32 5.31 0.52
N THR A 84 2.79 4.49 -0.38
CA THR A 84 1.42 4.60 -0.87
C THR A 84 0.44 3.99 0.13
N GLY A 85 -0.85 4.26 -0.04
CA GLY A 85 -1.88 3.56 0.73
C GLY A 85 -1.84 2.05 0.48
N HIS A 86 -1.41 1.63 -0.72
CA HIS A 86 -1.20 0.23 -1.05
C HIS A 86 -0.07 -0.41 -0.22
N ASP A 87 1.11 0.22 -0.16
CA ASP A 87 2.28 -0.30 0.59
C ASP A 87 1.97 -0.48 2.09
N ILE A 88 1.31 0.53 2.67
CA ILE A 88 0.89 0.52 4.07
C ILE A 88 -0.20 -0.55 4.27
N GLY A 89 -1.15 -0.62 3.34
CA GLY A 89 -2.27 -1.56 3.39
C GLY A 89 -1.82 -3.02 3.33
N GLU A 90 -0.86 -3.34 2.46
CA GLU A 90 -0.27 -4.69 2.35
C GLU A 90 0.45 -5.09 3.64
N THR A 91 1.26 -4.19 4.20
CA THR A 91 1.96 -4.45 5.46
C THR A 91 0.98 -4.69 6.61
N LEU A 92 -0.12 -3.92 6.68
CA LEU A 92 -1.19 -4.14 7.67
C LEU A 92 -1.91 -5.48 7.49
N ILE A 93 -2.11 -5.93 6.26
CA ILE A 93 -2.68 -7.25 5.97
C ILE A 93 -1.78 -8.36 6.51
N GLN A 94 -0.48 -8.31 6.19
CA GLN A 94 0.52 -9.29 6.65
C GLN A 94 0.56 -9.36 8.18
N ILE A 95 0.68 -8.21 8.84
CA ILE A 95 0.66 -8.12 10.31
C ILE A 95 -0.64 -8.72 10.87
N GLY A 96 -1.79 -8.42 10.24
CA GLY A 96 -3.10 -8.92 10.69
C GLY A 96 -3.27 -10.44 10.54
N GLU A 97 -2.73 -11.02 9.48
CA GLU A 97 -2.71 -12.47 9.24
C GLU A 97 -1.81 -13.18 10.26
N GLU A 98 -0.61 -12.67 10.49
CA GLU A 98 0.33 -13.20 11.48
C GLU A 98 -0.23 -13.09 12.91
N THR A 99 -0.86 -11.97 13.23
CA THR A 99 -1.51 -11.78 14.53
C THR A 99 -2.67 -12.75 14.73
N SER A 100 -3.44 -13.03 13.68
CA SER A 100 -4.51 -14.04 13.70
C SER A 100 -3.97 -15.46 13.83
N HIS A 101 -2.82 -15.74 13.21
CA HIS A 101 -2.11 -17.01 13.34
C HIS A 101 -1.60 -17.20 14.77
N LEU A 102 -0.89 -16.22 15.33
CA LEU A 102 -0.42 -16.20 16.72
C LEU A 102 -1.58 -16.47 17.69
N ALA A 103 -2.72 -15.80 17.48
CA ALA A 103 -3.91 -15.99 18.32
C ALA A 103 -4.44 -17.43 18.34
N SER A 104 -4.21 -18.21 17.29
CA SER A 104 -4.67 -19.60 17.21
C SER A 104 -3.93 -20.51 18.20
N ASN A 105 -2.67 -20.17 18.49
CA ASN A 105 -1.76 -20.88 19.39
C ASN A 105 -1.69 -20.27 20.80
N ALA A 106 -2.25 -19.06 20.99
CA ALA A 106 -2.20 -18.35 22.25
C ALA A 106 -3.18 -18.87 23.31
N ASP A 107 -2.90 -18.55 24.58
CA ASP A 107 -3.77 -18.87 25.70
C ASP A 107 -5.17 -18.25 25.57
N LYS A 108 -6.16 -18.89 26.19
CA LYS A 108 -7.59 -18.51 26.06
C LYS A 108 -7.88 -17.05 26.41
N GLU A 109 -7.08 -16.46 27.30
CA GLU A 109 -7.27 -15.09 27.79
C GLU A 109 -6.90 -14.02 26.75
N VAL A 110 -5.88 -14.27 25.92
CA VAL A 110 -5.38 -13.33 24.90
C VAL A 110 -5.77 -13.74 23.47
N LYS A 111 -6.20 -14.99 23.27
CA LYS A 111 -6.65 -15.52 21.97
C LYS A 111 -7.73 -14.66 21.31
N ASN A 112 -8.80 -14.33 22.03
CA ASN A 112 -9.91 -13.57 21.46
C ASN A 112 -9.49 -12.12 21.12
N PRO A 113 -8.82 -11.39 22.02
CA PRO A 113 -8.23 -10.08 21.69
C PRO A 113 -7.32 -10.12 20.46
N LEU A 114 -6.34 -11.04 20.39
CA LEU A 114 -5.42 -11.14 19.25
C LEU A 114 -6.15 -11.48 17.94
N GLN A 115 -7.15 -12.37 17.98
CA GLN A 115 -7.98 -12.64 16.79
C GLN A 115 -8.77 -11.41 16.33
N LYS A 116 -9.25 -10.59 17.26
CA LYS A 116 -9.96 -9.35 16.94
C LYS A 116 -9.00 -8.33 16.32
N LEU A 117 -7.83 -8.15 16.92
CA LEU A 117 -6.78 -7.27 16.42
C LEU A 117 -6.35 -7.66 15.00
N GLY A 118 -6.02 -8.94 14.79
CA GLY A 118 -5.60 -9.43 13.48
C GLY A 118 -6.64 -9.18 12.39
N LYS A 119 -7.92 -9.47 12.67
CA LYS A 119 -9.03 -9.18 11.74
C LYS A 119 -9.18 -7.69 11.44
N GLN A 120 -9.00 -6.82 12.44
CA GLN A 120 -9.10 -5.38 12.26
C GLN A 120 -7.97 -4.87 11.37
N LEU A 121 -6.73 -5.27 11.65
CA LEU A 121 -5.56 -4.89 10.85
C LEU A 121 -5.72 -5.33 9.38
N SER A 122 -6.11 -6.58 9.12
CA SER A 122 -6.36 -7.03 7.75
C SER A 122 -7.51 -6.27 7.08
N LYS A 123 -8.59 -5.97 7.81
CA LYS A 123 -9.72 -5.21 7.27
C LYS A 123 -9.31 -3.78 6.89
N ILE A 124 -8.54 -3.11 7.74
CA ILE A 124 -8.02 -1.76 7.52
C ILE A 124 -7.08 -1.79 6.32
N GLY A 125 -6.13 -2.73 6.29
CA GLY A 125 -5.19 -2.84 5.19
C GLY A 125 -5.89 -3.02 3.84
N VAL A 126 -6.90 -3.89 3.76
CA VAL A 126 -7.74 -4.05 2.56
C VAL A 126 -8.48 -2.75 2.20
N SER A 127 -8.98 -2.02 3.19
CA SER A 127 -9.69 -0.75 2.93
C SER A 127 -8.75 0.31 2.39
N LEU A 128 -7.54 0.40 2.92
CA LEU A 128 -6.54 1.38 2.53
C LEU A 128 -6.02 1.09 1.11
N SER A 129 -5.67 -0.16 0.79
CA SER A 129 -5.28 -0.55 -0.56
C SER A 129 -6.38 -0.25 -1.58
N LYS A 130 -7.66 -0.52 -1.24
CA LYS A 130 -8.79 -0.19 -2.13
C LYS A 130 -9.00 1.30 -2.35
N ALA A 131 -8.75 2.12 -1.34
CA ALA A 131 -8.89 3.56 -1.45
C ALA A 131 -7.81 4.13 -2.39
N ASP A 132 -6.56 3.69 -2.22
CA ASP A 132 -5.44 4.03 -3.08
C ASP A 132 -5.68 3.55 -4.52
N ASP A 133 -6.08 2.28 -4.69
CA ASP A 133 -6.42 1.70 -6.00
C ASP A 133 -7.50 2.53 -6.72
N ARG A 134 -8.51 2.99 -5.98
CA ARG A 134 -9.59 3.80 -6.53
C ARG A 134 -9.09 5.16 -7.01
N GLU A 135 -8.27 5.85 -6.22
CA GLU A 135 -7.68 7.13 -6.60
C GLU A 135 -6.83 6.98 -7.87
N GLN A 136 -6.00 5.94 -7.95
CA GLN A 136 -5.19 5.66 -9.12
C GLN A 136 -6.06 5.37 -10.36
N ILE A 137 -7.13 4.58 -10.21
CA ILE A 137 -8.09 4.31 -11.30
C ILE A 137 -8.77 5.60 -11.76
N GLU A 138 -9.20 6.47 -10.85
CA GLU A 138 -9.79 7.77 -11.17
C GLU A 138 -8.80 8.64 -11.97
N HIS A 139 -7.51 8.61 -11.61
CA HIS A 139 -6.46 9.30 -12.36
C HIS A 139 -6.29 8.75 -13.78
N ILE A 140 -6.25 7.41 -13.94
CA ILE A 140 -6.17 6.77 -15.27
C ILE A 140 -7.39 7.14 -16.12
N ASN A 141 -8.58 7.14 -15.53
CA ASN A 141 -9.80 7.52 -16.23
C ASN A 141 -9.77 8.98 -16.68
N SER A 142 -9.23 9.89 -15.88
CA SER A 142 -9.04 11.30 -16.27
C SER A 142 -8.07 11.45 -17.46
N VAL A 143 -6.98 10.68 -17.49
CA VAL A 143 -6.06 10.64 -18.64
C VAL A 143 -6.78 10.09 -19.87
N VAL A 144 -7.55 9.01 -19.71
CA VAL A 144 -8.36 8.42 -20.78
C VAL A 144 -9.34 9.46 -21.36
N GLU A 145 -10.08 10.17 -20.53
CA GLU A 145 -11.02 11.21 -20.97
C GLU A 145 -10.30 12.34 -21.73
N THR A 146 -9.12 12.73 -21.26
CA THR A 146 -8.27 13.74 -21.93
C THR A 146 -7.85 13.26 -23.33
N LEU A 147 -7.47 11.98 -23.48
CA LEU A 147 -7.05 11.40 -24.76
C LEU A 147 -8.23 11.03 -25.67
N GLU A 148 -9.44 10.91 -25.15
CA GLU A 148 -10.67 10.76 -25.95
C GLU A 148 -11.12 12.07 -26.59
N GLY A 149 -10.67 13.22 -26.04
CA GLY A 149 -10.81 14.53 -26.65
C GLY A 149 -9.96 14.72 -27.90
N ASP A 150 -10.00 15.93 -28.48
CA ASP A 150 -9.10 16.25 -29.60
C ASP A 150 -7.68 16.46 -29.07
N LEU A 151 -6.81 15.47 -29.34
CA LEU A 151 -5.41 15.48 -28.94
C LEU A 151 -4.64 16.69 -29.47
N ILE A 152 -5.13 17.31 -30.55
CA ILE A 152 -4.52 18.50 -31.17
C ILE A 152 -4.87 19.77 -30.38
N GLU A 153 -5.96 19.75 -29.61
CA GLU A 153 -6.41 20.86 -28.77
C GLU A 153 -5.82 20.82 -27.35
N ILE A 154 -5.09 19.77 -26.98
CA ILE A 154 -4.44 19.69 -25.67
C ILE A 154 -3.29 20.71 -25.63
N GLU A 155 -3.34 21.62 -24.66
CA GLU A 155 -2.25 22.55 -24.42
C GLU A 155 -0.94 21.79 -24.14
N PRO A 156 0.20 22.17 -24.76
CA PRO A 156 1.47 21.46 -24.61
C PRO A 156 1.91 21.26 -23.15
N GLU A 157 1.66 22.25 -22.28
CA GLU A 157 1.99 22.15 -20.85
C GLU A 157 1.11 21.14 -20.12
N ALA A 158 -0.18 21.05 -20.47
CA ALA A 158 -1.08 20.04 -19.93
C ALA A 158 -0.67 18.62 -20.35
N ALA A 159 -0.28 18.45 -21.63
CA ALA A 159 0.25 17.18 -22.13
C ALA A 159 1.55 16.78 -21.41
N LEU A 160 2.48 17.72 -21.23
CA LEU A 160 3.74 17.47 -20.51
C LEU A 160 3.49 17.12 -19.03
N SER A 161 2.55 17.82 -18.37
CA SER A 161 2.17 17.54 -16.99
C SER A 161 1.54 16.16 -16.83
N ALA A 162 0.65 15.76 -17.75
CA ALA A 162 0.03 14.44 -17.73
C ALA A 162 1.06 13.31 -17.91
N ILE A 163 2.01 13.50 -18.83
CA ILE A 163 3.12 12.56 -19.04
C ILE A 163 4.00 12.46 -17.80
N ASP A 164 4.30 13.58 -17.13
CA ASP A 164 5.11 13.58 -15.92
C ASP A 164 4.45 12.86 -14.75
N THR A 165 3.16 13.08 -14.55
CA THR A 165 2.38 12.36 -13.54
C THR A 165 2.40 10.87 -13.80
N TRP A 166 2.11 10.46 -15.04
CA TRP A 166 2.06 9.04 -15.39
C TRP A 166 3.45 8.39 -15.28
N HIS A 167 4.49 9.06 -15.77
CA HIS A 167 5.86 8.62 -15.62
C HIS A 167 6.25 8.44 -14.15
N SER A 168 5.87 9.38 -13.27
CA SER A 168 6.19 9.33 -11.85
C SER A 168 5.50 8.16 -11.14
N LEU A 169 4.30 7.77 -11.57
CA LEU A 169 3.59 6.61 -11.06
C LEU A 169 4.32 5.32 -11.45
N LEU A 170 4.72 5.20 -12.73
CA LEU A 170 5.28 3.96 -13.26
C LEU A 170 6.75 3.73 -12.90
N GLN A 171 7.56 4.80 -12.77
CA GLN A 171 9.01 4.68 -12.61
C GLN A 171 9.46 3.96 -11.32
N LYS A 172 8.57 3.83 -10.34
CA LYS A 172 8.85 3.14 -9.07
C LYS A 172 8.64 1.63 -9.15
N SER A 173 8.06 1.12 -10.24
CA SER A 173 7.81 -0.29 -10.41
C SER A 173 9.10 -1.05 -10.70
N ASP A 174 9.24 -2.24 -10.11
CA ASP A 174 10.29 -3.20 -10.45
C ASP A 174 9.94 -4.05 -11.69
N ASP A 175 8.70 -3.99 -12.15
CA ASP A 175 8.22 -4.69 -13.35
C ASP A 175 8.84 -4.11 -14.63
N GLU A 176 9.50 -4.96 -15.42
CA GLU A 176 10.18 -4.56 -16.65
C GLU A 176 9.22 -4.03 -17.72
N ASN A 177 8.02 -4.61 -17.87
CA ASN A 177 7.00 -4.12 -18.81
C ASN A 177 6.58 -2.69 -18.42
N ILE A 178 6.42 -2.42 -17.12
CA ILE A 178 6.08 -1.09 -16.62
C ILE A 178 7.24 -0.10 -16.82
N LYS A 179 8.49 -0.52 -16.61
CA LYS A 179 9.67 0.32 -16.88
C LYS A 179 9.79 0.69 -18.35
N GLU A 180 9.45 -0.22 -19.26
CA GLU A 180 9.42 0.08 -20.69
C GLU A 180 8.40 1.18 -21.03
N ILE A 181 7.19 1.11 -20.47
CA ILE A 181 6.18 2.17 -20.63
C ILE A 181 6.71 3.50 -20.09
N ALA A 182 7.35 3.51 -18.91
CA ALA A 182 7.95 4.71 -18.35
C ALA A 182 9.04 5.30 -19.29
N ASN A 183 9.86 4.46 -19.91
CA ASN A 183 10.86 4.93 -20.88
C ASN A 183 10.20 5.52 -22.13
N GLY A 184 9.16 4.90 -22.67
CA GLY A 184 8.38 5.47 -23.78
C GLY A 184 7.76 6.83 -23.43
N LEU A 185 7.32 7.03 -22.19
CA LEU A 185 6.82 8.32 -21.72
C LEU A 185 7.92 9.39 -21.68
N LYS A 186 9.15 9.03 -21.30
CA LYS A 186 10.30 9.95 -21.41
C LYS A 186 10.58 10.33 -22.86
N GLU A 187 10.52 9.37 -23.77
CA GLU A 187 10.70 9.61 -25.21
C GLU A 187 9.63 10.56 -25.74
N LEU A 188 8.35 10.30 -25.43
CA LEU A 188 7.24 11.17 -25.81
C LEU A 188 7.40 12.60 -25.26
N LYS A 189 7.79 12.72 -23.99
CA LYS A 189 8.09 14.02 -23.37
C LYS A 189 9.20 14.77 -24.11
N GLN A 190 10.25 14.06 -24.52
CA GLN A 190 11.35 14.67 -25.28
C GLN A 190 10.89 15.13 -26.66
N LEU A 191 10.02 14.37 -27.33
CA LEU A 191 9.45 14.77 -28.62
C LEU A 191 8.60 16.03 -28.49
N LEU A 192 7.72 16.13 -27.49
CA LEU A 192 6.89 17.32 -27.26
C LEU A 192 7.72 18.59 -27.00
N LYS A 193 8.92 18.46 -26.42
CA LYS A 193 9.82 19.59 -26.20
C LYS A 193 10.59 20.03 -27.45
N ARG A 194 10.63 19.21 -28.49
CA ARG A 194 11.34 19.53 -29.74
C ARG A 194 10.44 20.37 -30.64
N LYS A 195 10.93 21.55 -31.03
CA LYS A 195 10.25 22.45 -31.99
C LYS A 195 10.12 21.88 -33.40
N THR A 196 10.87 20.82 -33.73
CA THR A 196 10.99 20.25 -35.08
C THR A 196 10.63 18.76 -35.13
N ALA A 197 9.96 18.22 -34.11
CA ALA A 197 9.53 16.83 -34.11
C ALA A 197 8.54 16.58 -35.25
N LYS A 198 8.67 15.46 -35.94
CA LYS A 198 7.78 15.09 -37.05
C LYS A 198 6.61 14.27 -36.52
N SER A 199 5.45 14.37 -37.18
CA SER A 199 4.26 13.56 -36.85
C SER A 199 4.58 12.06 -36.79
N GLN A 200 5.45 11.58 -37.67
CA GLN A 200 5.88 10.18 -37.70
C GLN A 200 6.67 9.76 -36.43
N ASP A 201 7.48 10.66 -35.84
CA ASP A 201 8.18 10.36 -34.59
C ASP A 201 7.18 10.18 -33.43
N PHE A 202 6.12 11.00 -33.41
CA PHE A 202 5.02 10.85 -32.44
C PHE A 202 4.20 9.58 -32.70
N ALA A 203 3.92 9.27 -33.96
CA ALA A 203 3.17 8.09 -34.37
C ALA A 203 3.81 6.79 -33.82
N GLU A 204 5.13 6.66 -34.01
CA GLU A 204 5.90 5.49 -33.56
C GLU A 204 5.85 5.33 -32.03
N VAL A 205 6.14 6.41 -31.29
CA VAL A 205 6.17 6.36 -29.82
C VAL A 205 4.78 6.11 -29.23
N LEU A 206 3.74 6.74 -29.76
CA LEU A 206 2.36 6.54 -29.28
C LEU A 206 1.84 5.13 -29.59
N THR A 207 2.14 4.60 -30.77
CA THR A 207 1.77 3.22 -31.13
C THR A 207 2.44 2.21 -30.19
N LYS A 208 3.75 2.34 -29.99
CA LYS A 208 4.52 1.50 -29.07
C LYS A 208 4.01 1.59 -27.63
N LEU A 209 3.83 2.80 -27.12
CA LEU A 209 3.26 3.03 -25.78
C LEU A 209 1.89 2.39 -25.63
N GLY A 210 1.03 2.51 -26.64
CA GLY A 210 -0.31 1.93 -26.61
C GLY A 210 -0.31 0.40 -26.59
N GLU A 211 0.61 -0.24 -27.31
CA GLU A 211 0.78 -1.70 -27.31
C GLU A 211 1.30 -2.20 -25.95
N GLN A 212 2.38 -1.58 -25.44
CA GLN A 212 2.95 -1.93 -24.12
C GLN A 212 1.94 -1.69 -22.99
N THR A 213 1.19 -0.59 -23.03
CA THR A 213 0.14 -0.30 -22.06
C THR A 213 -0.96 -1.37 -22.11
N GLN A 214 -1.40 -1.78 -23.31
CA GLN A 214 -2.38 -2.87 -23.44
C GLN A 214 -1.86 -4.20 -22.89
N GLN A 215 -0.59 -4.54 -23.14
CA GLN A 215 0.03 -5.75 -22.63
C GLN A 215 0.08 -5.75 -21.09
N SER A 216 0.48 -4.64 -20.48
CA SER A 216 0.51 -4.51 -19.01
C SER A 216 -0.86 -4.68 -18.35
N ALA A 217 -1.95 -4.47 -19.08
CA ALA A 217 -3.29 -4.59 -18.55
C ALA A 217 -3.69 -6.04 -18.20
N ASP A 218 -3.01 -7.03 -18.77
CA ASP A 218 -3.27 -8.45 -18.45
C ASP A 218 -2.66 -8.86 -17.10
N GLU A 219 -1.60 -8.19 -16.68
CA GLU A 219 -0.91 -8.39 -15.39
C GLU A 219 -1.46 -7.46 -14.29
N ALA A 220 -2.26 -6.46 -14.68
CA ALA A 220 -2.82 -5.49 -13.77
C ALA A 220 -3.76 -6.10 -12.72
N THR A 221 -3.66 -5.58 -11.48
CA THR A 221 -4.51 -5.98 -10.37
C THR A 221 -5.99 -5.67 -10.63
N ARG A 222 -6.87 -6.25 -9.81
CA ARG A 222 -8.32 -6.17 -10.00
C ARG A 222 -8.79 -4.71 -10.06
N GLY A 223 -9.46 -4.34 -11.16
CA GLY A 223 -10.02 -3.00 -11.36
C GLY A 223 -9.24 -2.17 -12.38
N PHE A 224 -7.93 -2.38 -12.49
CA PHE A 224 -7.04 -1.62 -13.38
C PHE A 224 -7.06 -2.09 -14.83
N LYS A 225 -7.33 -3.38 -15.08
CA LYS A 225 -7.32 -3.98 -16.42
C LYS A 225 -8.10 -3.17 -17.46
N ARG A 226 -9.36 -2.81 -17.18
CA ARG A 226 -10.21 -2.10 -18.15
C ARG A 226 -9.71 -0.67 -18.45
N PRO A 227 -9.45 0.19 -17.44
CA PRO A 227 -8.86 1.50 -17.66
C PRO A 227 -7.54 1.45 -18.45
N ILE A 228 -6.63 0.55 -18.08
CA ILE A 228 -5.33 0.41 -18.75
C ILE A 228 -5.50 -0.07 -20.20
N GLN A 229 -6.36 -1.07 -20.46
CA GLN A 229 -6.67 -1.50 -21.82
C GLN A 229 -7.25 -0.37 -22.67
N LYS A 230 -8.13 0.46 -22.09
CA LYS A 230 -8.73 1.60 -22.78
C LYS A 230 -7.67 2.66 -23.10
N LEU A 231 -6.83 3.01 -22.14
CA LEU A 231 -5.71 3.93 -22.31
C LEU A 231 -4.78 3.48 -23.44
N GLY A 232 -4.34 2.22 -23.41
CA GLY A 232 -3.43 1.72 -24.43
C GLY A 232 -4.06 1.70 -25.83
N LYS A 233 -5.36 1.38 -25.96
CA LYS A 233 -6.07 1.48 -27.25
C LYS A 233 -6.12 2.90 -27.79
N LEU A 234 -6.34 3.90 -26.92
CA LEU A 234 -6.37 5.30 -27.31
C LEU A 234 -5.00 5.78 -27.78
N LEU A 235 -3.93 5.41 -27.09
CA LEU A 235 -2.56 5.71 -27.50
C LEU A 235 -2.22 5.09 -28.86
N SER A 236 -2.53 3.80 -29.07
CA SER A 236 -2.31 3.16 -30.37
C SER A 236 -3.15 3.78 -31.49
N LYS A 237 -4.38 4.22 -31.19
CA LYS A 237 -5.24 4.92 -32.16
C LYS A 237 -4.67 6.30 -32.50
N ALA A 238 -4.20 7.04 -31.49
CA ALA A 238 -3.56 8.33 -31.66
C ALA A 238 -2.31 8.21 -32.55
N GLY A 239 -1.44 7.23 -32.27
CA GLY A 239 -0.26 6.96 -33.08
C GLY A 239 -0.61 6.71 -34.55
N LYS A 240 -1.55 5.80 -34.82
CA LYS A 240 -2.03 5.47 -36.17
C LYS A 240 -2.68 6.62 -36.93
N SER A 241 -3.22 7.62 -36.22
CA SER A 241 -3.81 8.80 -36.86
C SER A 241 -2.77 9.82 -37.34
N LEU A 242 -1.52 9.68 -36.87
CA LEU A 242 -0.39 10.54 -37.20
C LEU A 242 0.56 9.93 -38.25
N GLU A 243 0.35 8.67 -38.63
CA GLU A 243 1.03 7.97 -39.74
C GLU A 243 0.54 8.51 -41.11
#